data_AF-A0A154V8I6-F1
#
_entry.id   AF-A0A154V8I6-F1
#
_cell.length_a   1.000
_cell.length_b   1.000
_cell.length_c   1.000
_cell.angle_alpha   90.00
_cell.angle_beta   90.00
_cell.angle_gamma   90.00
#
_symmetry.space_group_name_H-M   'P 1'
#
loop_
_entity.id
_entity.type
_entity.pdbx_description
1 polymer ?
#
loop_
_entity_poly.entity_id
_entity_poly.type
_entity_poly.pdbx_seq_one_letter_code
_entity_poly.pdbx_strand_id
1 'polypeptide(L)'
;MLVKFAGISRPVAFIGCENLLPYVLKIVPGWPWVIATDETESPVVTVSKEGETYAISSPIQDGALHHESELSAACSLVVDLVEARTREAGELCLHGAAAIFSGRLVVFPALRRAGKSTLMARLAAAGQRIFADDLLGVCPDDMTGLSFGAAPRLRLPLPARAGKTFRDFAAARGGLSDGHYLYLDLPTELLAGHGEAVPLGAFVLLERRATGRAALVPARRTVGLRHLIAQSLASAHEPAEIVQRLRRLADEVPCFTLRYSNLDEAASLLHESFVSWPSEPTRAELAAEPASVKAETRPLPVSPLPRRRRRVSEHPYMRLPAVSSHEVDGEIFLTDPRNGAIHHLNLMASGLWRLLAEPITPEEAVEVVHTAFPNLQRQRLERDVSALFSHLLENGLIDRPDAGPAVLSNAARSNAASGFRRRTAGPAGSQSPAISHRSRPRR
;
A
#
# COMPACT_ATOMS: atom_id res chain seq x y z
N MET A 1 -7.36 -1.85 30.50
CA MET A 1 -7.61 -0.41 30.22
C MET A 1 -8.13 -0.23 28.79
N LEU A 2 -9.14 0.61 28.57
CA LEU A 2 -9.61 1.00 27.23
C LEU A 2 -9.21 2.45 26.91
N VAL A 3 -8.67 2.68 25.71
CA VAL A 3 -8.21 4.01 25.25
C VAL A 3 -8.85 4.35 23.92
N LYS A 4 -9.43 5.55 23.79
CA LYS A 4 -9.94 6.08 22.51
C LYS A 4 -8.93 7.05 21.92
N PHE A 5 -8.55 6.81 20.67
CA PHE A 5 -7.74 7.74 19.87
C PHE A 5 -8.66 8.54 18.95
N ALA A 6 -8.35 9.83 18.75
CA ALA A 6 -9.16 10.69 17.91
C ALA A 6 -9.23 10.16 16.46
N GLY A 7 -10.46 10.12 15.93
CA GLY A 7 -10.77 9.60 14.60
C GLY A 7 -10.88 8.08 14.50
N ILE A 8 -10.89 7.35 15.63
CA ILE A 8 -11.20 5.92 15.68
C ILE A 8 -12.43 5.73 16.57
N SER A 9 -13.49 5.17 16.03
CA SER A 9 -14.81 5.08 16.66
C SER A 9 -14.82 4.17 17.90
N ARG A 10 -14.09 3.05 17.82
CA ARG A 10 -14.01 2.01 18.85
C ARG A 10 -12.70 2.10 19.62
N PRO A 11 -12.67 1.78 20.93
CA PRO A 11 -11.47 1.90 21.74
C PRO A 11 -10.42 0.82 21.41
N VAL A 12 -9.20 1.06 21.87
CA VAL A 12 -8.09 0.11 21.90
C VAL A 12 -8.02 -0.46 23.31
N ALA A 13 -7.99 -1.79 23.42
CA ALA A 13 -7.86 -2.47 24.69
C ALA A 13 -6.38 -2.77 25.01
N PHE A 14 -5.93 -2.39 26.20
CA PHE A 14 -4.66 -2.81 26.79
C PHE A 14 -4.96 -3.75 27.96
N ILE A 15 -4.49 -4.99 27.90
CA ILE A 15 -4.72 -6.05 28.88
C ILE A 15 -3.39 -6.45 29.51
N GLY A 16 -3.12 -5.99 30.73
CA GLY A 16 -1.86 -6.30 31.45
C GLY A 16 -0.61 -5.70 30.81
N CYS A 17 -0.77 -4.69 29.95
CA CYS A 17 0.28 -4.02 29.17
C CYS A 17 0.07 -2.50 29.09
N GLU A 18 -0.51 -1.90 30.12
CA GLU A 18 -0.76 -0.45 30.19
C GLU A 18 0.54 0.37 30.07
N ASN A 19 1.68 -0.24 30.40
CA ASN A 19 3.02 0.30 30.22
C ASN A 19 3.41 0.56 28.75
N LEU A 20 2.68 0.02 27.77
CA LEU A 20 2.90 0.28 26.34
C LEU A 20 2.41 1.66 25.90
N LEU A 21 1.39 2.23 26.54
CA LEU A 21 0.78 3.49 26.11
C LEU A 21 1.83 4.64 26.05
N PRO A 22 2.71 4.84 27.06
CA PRO A 22 3.79 5.83 26.96
C PRO A 22 4.74 5.65 25.76
N TYR A 23 4.94 4.41 25.28
CA TYR A 23 5.75 4.17 24.08
C TYR A 23 5.02 4.63 22.82
N VAL A 24 3.73 4.31 22.72
CA VAL A 24 2.85 4.76 21.62
C VAL A 24 2.86 6.28 21.54
N LEU A 25 2.66 6.96 22.68
CA LEU A 25 2.62 8.42 22.75
C LEU A 25 3.97 9.08 22.47
N LYS A 26 5.10 8.37 22.56
CA LYS A 26 6.39 8.90 22.09
C LYS A 26 6.60 8.68 20.59
N ILE A 27 5.97 7.68 20.00
CA ILE A 27 5.99 7.45 18.54
C ILE A 27 5.06 8.44 17.84
N VAL A 28 3.89 8.74 18.43
CA VAL A 28 2.88 9.68 17.88
C VAL A 28 2.51 10.76 18.92
N PRO A 29 3.43 11.67 19.27
CA PRO A 29 3.27 12.62 20.38
C PRO A 29 2.09 13.58 20.25
N GLY A 30 1.63 13.85 19.04
CA GLY A 30 0.52 14.76 18.77
C GLY A 30 -0.85 14.09 18.63
N TRP A 31 -0.98 12.76 18.73
CA TRP A 31 -2.26 12.08 18.49
C TRP A 31 -3.18 12.21 19.71
N PRO A 32 -4.33 12.91 19.61
CA PRO A 32 -5.21 13.07 20.76
C PRO A 32 -5.83 11.73 21.20
N TRP A 33 -5.90 11.52 22.51
CA TRP A 33 -6.46 10.30 23.11
C TRP A 33 -7.12 10.58 24.46
N VAL A 34 -8.03 9.69 24.86
CA VAL A 34 -8.69 9.69 26.18
C VAL A 34 -8.87 8.26 26.69
N ILE A 35 -8.99 8.08 28.01
CA ILE A 35 -9.42 6.80 28.59
C ILE A 35 -10.93 6.67 28.33
N ALA A 36 -11.37 5.51 27.83
CA ALA A 36 -12.79 5.28 27.58
C ALA A 36 -13.56 5.20 28.91
N THR A 37 -14.75 5.79 28.95
CA THR A 37 -15.61 5.79 30.14
C THR A 37 -16.43 4.51 30.30
N ASP A 38 -16.71 3.83 29.19
CA ASP A 38 -17.44 2.56 29.16
C ASP A 38 -16.46 1.42 28.86
N GLU A 39 -16.18 0.60 29.87
CA GLU A 39 -15.28 -0.56 29.77
C GLU A 39 -15.89 -1.74 29.00
N THR A 40 -17.17 -1.67 28.62
CA THR A 40 -17.88 -2.73 27.89
C THR A 40 -17.88 -2.54 26.37
N GLU A 41 -17.35 -1.42 25.88
CA GLU A 41 -17.23 -1.17 24.44
C GLU A 41 -16.32 -2.20 23.76
N SER A 42 -16.79 -2.75 22.64
CA SER A 42 -16.01 -3.73 21.87
C SER A 42 -14.78 -3.06 21.22
N PRO A 43 -13.55 -3.51 21.51
CA PRO A 43 -12.34 -2.84 21.04
C PRO A 43 -12.04 -3.11 19.57
N VAL A 44 -11.52 -2.11 18.85
CA VAL A 44 -11.03 -2.28 17.46
C VAL A 44 -9.69 -2.99 17.40
N VAL A 45 -8.82 -2.75 18.37
CA VAL A 45 -7.51 -3.42 18.50
C VAL A 45 -7.36 -3.83 19.95
N THR A 46 -6.89 -5.05 20.18
CA THR A 46 -6.57 -5.56 21.52
C THR A 46 -5.09 -5.84 21.60
N VAL A 47 -4.46 -5.33 22.65
CA VAL A 47 -3.07 -5.59 23.01
C VAL A 47 -3.05 -6.27 24.36
N SER A 48 -2.41 -7.43 24.45
CA SER A 48 -2.27 -8.22 25.67
C SER A 48 -0.81 -8.49 25.97
N LYS A 49 -0.46 -8.54 27.26
CA LYS A 49 0.81 -9.14 27.69
C LYS A 49 0.62 -10.65 27.86
N GLU A 50 1.44 -11.43 27.17
CA GLU A 50 1.41 -12.89 27.17
C GLU A 50 2.81 -13.42 27.54
N GLY A 51 2.99 -13.68 28.84
CA GLY A 51 4.31 -13.99 29.40
C GLY A 51 5.29 -12.83 29.20
N GLU A 52 6.37 -13.10 28.48
CA GLU A 52 7.42 -12.13 28.14
C GLU A 52 7.16 -11.40 26.81
N THR A 53 6.05 -11.67 26.13
CA THR A 53 5.73 -11.07 24.83
C THR A 53 4.47 -10.21 24.90
N TYR A 54 4.31 -9.34 23.91
CA TYR A 54 3.11 -8.56 23.67
C TYR A 54 2.40 -9.10 22.43
N ALA A 55 1.13 -9.45 22.56
CA ALA A 55 0.29 -9.91 21.46
C ALA A 55 -0.66 -8.78 21.03
N ILE A 56 -0.75 -8.54 19.72
CA ILE A 56 -1.64 -7.54 19.12
C ILE A 56 -2.62 -8.26 18.21
N SER A 57 -3.91 -8.04 18.41
CA SER A 57 -4.99 -8.57 17.59
C SER A 57 -5.84 -7.44 17.04
N SER A 58 -6.01 -7.42 15.72
CA SER A 58 -6.81 -6.44 14.99
C SER A 58 -7.62 -7.13 13.89
N PRO A 59 -8.78 -6.59 13.46
CA PRO A 59 -9.56 -7.11 12.34
C PRO A 59 -8.82 -7.14 11.00
N ILE A 60 -7.62 -6.56 10.95
CA ILE A 60 -6.81 -6.37 9.75
C ILE A 60 -5.96 -7.61 9.49
N GLN A 61 -5.60 -8.36 10.53
CA GLN A 61 -4.65 -9.45 10.45
C GLN A 61 -5.24 -10.77 10.93
N ASP A 62 -4.86 -11.86 10.28
CA ASP A 62 -5.24 -13.20 10.70
C ASP A 62 -4.42 -13.60 11.94
N GLY A 63 -5.10 -13.64 13.10
CA GLY A 63 -4.48 -14.03 14.38
C GLY A 63 -3.82 -12.86 15.12
N ALA A 64 -3.02 -13.20 16.13
CA ALA A 64 -2.27 -12.22 16.91
C ALA A 64 -0.80 -12.14 16.45
N LEU A 65 -0.28 -10.92 16.29
CA LEU A 65 1.15 -10.70 16.09
C LEU A 65 1.84 -10.56 17.45
N HIS A 66 2.95 -11.28 17.61
CA HIS A 66 3.72 -11.31 18.85
C HIS A 66 5.01 -10.49 18.73
N HIS A 67 5.29 -9.71 19.76
CA HIS A 67 6.48 -8.85 19.85
C HIS A 67 7.21 -9.07 21.18
N GLU A 68 8.53 -9.15 21.10
CA GLU A 68 9.40 -9.38 22.26
C GLU A 68 9.74 -8.10 23.04
N SER A 69 9.49 -6.92 22.47
CA SER A 69 9.82 -5.64 23.10
C SER A 69 8.68 -4.64 23.07
N GLU A 70 8.65 -3.73 24.05
CA GLU A 70 7.66 -2.65 24.14
C GLU A 70 7.69 -1.77 22.89
N LEU A 71 8.89 -1.44 22.41
CA LEU A 71 9.06 -0.54 21.26
C LEU A 71 8.54 -1.19 19.97
N SER A 72 8.79 -2.47 19.77
CA SER A 72 8.28 -3.19 18.60
C SER A 72 6.76 -3.32 18.66
N ALA A 73 6.21 -3.63 19.84
CA ALA A 73 4.76 -3.73 20.04
C ALA A 73 4.08 -2.37 19.80
N ALA A 74 4.60 -1.29 20.39
CA ALA A 74 4.09 0.06 20.19
C ALA A 74 4.16 0.50 18.72
N CYS A 75 5.26 0.18 18.02
CA CYS A 75 5.39 0.46 16.58
C CYS A 75 4.33 -0.27 15.75
N SER A 76 4.10 -1.56 16.02
CA SER A 76 3.08 -2.33 15.30
C SER A 76 1.68 -1.81 15.61
N LEU A 77 1.40 -1.49 16.86
CA LEU A 77 0.13 -0.90 17.26
C LEU A 77 -0.14 0.42 16.51
N VAL A 78 0.85 1.31 16.37
CA VAL A 78 0.68 2.56 15.62
C VAL A 78 0.27 2.30 14.16
N VAL A 79 0.79 1.26 13.52
CA VAL A 79 0.35 0.86 12.16
C VAL A 79 -1.12 0.46 12.17
N ASP A 80 -1.55 -0.38 13.11
CA ASP A 80 -2.96 -0.77 13.25
C ASP A 80 -3.89 0.43 13.53
N LEU A 81 -3.43 1.40 14.34
CA LEU A 81 -4.20 2.62 14.62
C LEU A 81 -4.37 3.49 13.37
N VAL A 82 -3.29 3.68 12.60
CA VAL A 82 -3.35 4.42 11.33
C VAL A 82 -4.27 3.72 10.34
N GLU A 83 -4.21 2.40 10.25
CA GLU A 83 -5.09 1.65 9.35
C GLU A 83 -6.55 1.72 9.78
N ALA A 84 -6.85 1.57 11.08
CA ALA A 84 -8.21 1.74 11.60
C ALA A 84 -8.76 3.14 11.29
N ARG A 85 -7.96 4.20 11.56
CA ARG A 85 -8.32 5.59 11.29
C ARG A 85 -8.55 5.88 9.80
N THR A 86 -7.67 5.38 8.93
CA THR A 86 -7.77 5.61 7.48
C THR A 86 -8.94 4.86 6.87
N ARG A 87 -9.21 3.64 7.35
CA ARG A 87 -10.39 2.85 6.96
C ARG A 87 -11.70 3.53 7.33
N GLU A 88 -11.82 4.07 8.55
CA GLU A 88 -13.03 4.76 8.98
C GLU A 88 -13.28 6.06 8.20
N ALA A 89 -12.23 6.78 7.83
CA ALA A 89 -12.36 8.04 7.09
C ALA A 89 -12.46 7.89 5.56
N GLY A 90 -12.20 6.70 5.01
CA GLY A 90 -12.16 6.51 3.55
C GLY A 90 -11.00 7.25 2.87
N GLU A 91 -9.90 7.46 3.59
CA GLU A 91 -8.68 8.08 3.08
C GLU A 91 -7.77 7.00 2.42
N LEU A 92 -6.88 7.41 1.51
CA LEU A 92 -5.79 6.54 1.08
C LEU A 92 -4.62 6.66 2.05
N CYS A 93 -3.90 5.56 2.28
CA CYS A 93 -2.68 5.56 3.07
C CYS A 93 -1.52 5.06 2.21
N LEU A 94 -0.45 5.86 2.14
CA LEU A 94 0.79 5.50 1.45
C LEU A 94 1.87 5.14 2.45
N HIS A 95 2.57 4.05 2.18
CA HIS A 95 3.87 3.78 2.78
C HIS A 95 4.93 4.71 2.15
N GLY A 96 5.21 5.81 2.82
CA GLY A 96 6.08 6.85 2.27
C GLY A 96 6.46 7.88 3.30
N ALA A 97 7.47 8.67 2.93
CA ALA A 97 7.88 9.83 3.71
C ALA A 97 7.42 11.10 3.02
N ALA A 98 7.34 12.21 3.76
CA ALA A 98 7.07 13.52 3.19
C ALA A 98 7.69 14.64 4.03
N ALA A 99 8.07 15.73 3.37
CA ALA A 99 8.54 16.96 4.00
C ALA A 99 7.96 18.19 3.31
N ILE A 100 7.86 19.30 4.05
CA ILE A 100 7.14 20.51 3.60
C ILE A 100 8.10 21.54 2.98
N PHE A 101 8.18 21.64 1.66
CA PHE A 101 8.98 22.65 0.99
C PHE A 101 8.08 23.80 0.54
N SER A 102 8.42 25.05 0.84
CA SER A 102 7.66 26.24 0.39
C SER A 102 6.12 26.08 0.46
N GLY A 103 5.61 25.51 1.56
CA GLY A 103 4.18 25.32 1.81
C GLY A 103 3.50 24.10 1.16
N ARG A 104 4.21 23.22 0.44
CA ARG A 104 3.63 22.00 -0.15
C ARG A 104 4.49 20.77 0.13
N LEU A 105 3.91 19.59 -0.05
CA LEU A 105 4.57 18.32 0.25
C LEU A 105 5.43 17.84 -0.92
N VAL A 106 6.69 17.51 -0.63
CA VAL A 106 7.46 16.57 -1.42
C VAL A 106 7.29 15.20 -0.77
N VAL A 107 6.61 14.30 -1.49
CA VAL A 107 6.32 12.94 -1.04
C VAL A 107 7.34 11.98 -1.65
N PHE A 108 7.83 11.03 -0.86
CA PHE A 108 8.82 10.03 -1.25
C PHE A 108 8.20 8.62 -1.15
N PRO A 109 7.47 8.16 -2.18
CA PRO A 109 6.98 6.79 -2.24
C PRO A 109 8.18 5.88 -2.52
N ALA A 110 8.66 5.18 -1.50
CA ALA A 110 9.86 4.35 -1.67
C ALA A 110 9.67 2.97 -1.06
N LEU A 111 10.18 1.98 -1.77
CA LEU A 111 10.24 0.59 -1.31
C LEU A 111 11.01 0.49 0.01
N ARG A 112 10.80 -0.64 0.71
CA ARG A 112 11.52 -0.94 1.95
C ARG A 112 13.03 -0.82 1.73
N ARG A 113 13.72 -0.16 2.67
CA ARG A 113 15.19 0.07 2.70
C ARG A 113 15.74 1.04 1.65
N ALA A 114 14.91 1.88 1.03
CA ALA A 114 15.39 2.98 0.16
C ALA A 114 16.14 4.10 0.92
N GLY A 115 16.08 4.13 2.26
CA GLY A 115 16.74 5.14 3.09
C GLY A 115 15.89 6.36 3.41
N LYS A 116 14.55 6.26 3.30
CA LYS A 116 13.57 7.33 3.61
C LYS A 116 13.82 7.97 4.98
N SER A 117 13.83 7.19 6.05
CA SER A 117 14.04 7.69 7.41
C SER A 117 15.38 8.37 7.63
N THR A 118 16.42 7.87 6.96
CA THR A 118 17.72 8.53 6.99
C THR A 118 17.67 9.88 6.26
N LEU A 119 16.99 9.96 5.12
CA LEU A 119 16.80 11.21 4.39
C LEU A 119 15.92 12.20 5.19
N MET A 120 14.81 11.74 5.78
CA MET A 120 13.92 12.58 6.60
C MET A 120 14.65 13.15 7.80
N ALA A 121 15.38 12.32 8.54
CA ALA A 121 16.19 12.80 9.65
C ALA A 121 17.29 13.78 9.20
N ARG A 122 17.87 13.58 8.01
CA ARG A 122 18.85 14.51 7.45
C ARG A 122 18.22 15.84 7.04
N LEU A 123 17.01 15.82 6.48
CA LEU A 123 16.23 17.01 6.17
C LEU A 123 15.88 17.75 7.47
N ALA A 124 15.40 17.05 8.50
CA ALA A 124 15.14 17.63 9.82
C ALA A 124 16.39 18.30 10.42
N ALA A 125 17.56 17.66 10.28
CA ALA A 125 18.84 18.24 10.69
C ALA A 125 19.22 19.53 9.91
N ALA A 126 18.63 19.74 8.73
CA ALA A 126 18.76 20.97 7.95
C ALA A 126 17.72 22.04 8.32
N GLY A 127 16.85 21.78 9.31
CA GLY A 127 15.73 22.67 9.65
C GLY A 127 14.47 22.43 8.81
N GLN A 128 14.46 21.40 7.96
CA GLN A 128 13.30 21.10 7.13
C GLN A 128 12.21 20.40 7.97
N ARG A 129 10.99 20.95 7.93
CA ARG A 129 9.85 20.36 8.65
C ARG A 129 9.41 19.06 7.97
N ILE A 130 9.39 17.98 8.74
CA ILE A 130 9.01 16.63 8.34
C ILE A 130 7.52 16.44 8.56
N PHE A 131 6.86 15.88 7.55
CA PHE A 131 5.42 15.67 7.55
C PHE A 131 5.05 14.21 7.82
N ALA A 132 5.83 13.28 7.28
CA ALA A 132 5.68 11.84 7.49
C ALA A 132 7.02 11.12 7.25
N ASP A 133 7.22 9.96 7.85
CA ASP A 133 8.40 9.11 7.62
C ASP A 133 8.07 7.75 6.97
N ASP A 134 7.07 7.06 7.52
CA ASP A 134 6.67 5.72 7.05
C ASP A 134 5.20 5.64 6.62
N LEU A 135 4.32 6.50 7.14
CA LEU A 135 2.87 6.47 6.90
C LEU A 135 2.38 7.88 6.59
N LEU A 136 1.69 8.02 5.45
CA LEU A 136 1.14 9.28 4.96
C LEU A 136 -0.30 9.06 4.52
N GLY A 137 -1.25 9.77 5.11
CA GLY A 137 -2.60 9.85 4.57
C GLY A 137 -2.61 10.72 3.32
N VAL A 138 -3.42 10.37 2.33
CA VAL A 138 -3.59 11.16 1.11
C VAL A 138 -5.06 11.28 0.78
N CYS A 139 -5.50 12.51 0.50
CA CYS A 139 -6.82 12.83 -0.02
C CYS A 139 -6.69 13.20 -1.51
N PRO A 140 -7.06 12.31 -2.44
CA PRO A 140 -7.00 12.58 -3.87
C PRO A 140 -8.01 13.61 -4.37
N ASP A 141 -9.09 13.86 -3.62
CA ASP A 141 -10.09 14.86 -4.00
C ASP A 141 -9.60 16.28 -3.73
N ASP A 142 -8.93 16.49 -2.60
CA ASP A 142 -8.39 17.80 -2.20
C ASP A 142 -6.93 18.00 -2.62
N MET A 143 -6.29 16.96 -3.16
CA MET A 143 -4.86 16.95 -3.49
C MET A 143 -3.98 17.31 -2.30
N THR A 144 -4.31 16.81 -1.11
CA THR A 144 -3.57 17.05 0.14
C THR A 144 -3.01 15.77 0.73
N GLY A 145 -1.89 15.88 1.43
CA GLY A 145 -1.43 14.86 2.38
C GLY A 145 -1.93 15.15 3.79
N LEU A 146 -2.10 14.11 4.59
CA LEU A 146 -2.50 14.14 6.00
C LEU A 146 -1.41 13.50 6.86
N SER A 147 -0.94 14.21 7.89
CA SER A 147 0.06 13.69 8.81
C SER A 147 -0.59 12.93 9.98
N PHE A 148 -0.01 11.78 10.34
CA PHE A 148 -0.33 11.07 11.58
C PHE A 148 0.53 11.53 12.77
N GLY A 149 1.45 12.48 12.56
CA GLY A 149 2.35 12.99 13.60
C GLY A 149 3.34 11.94 14.12
N ALA A 150 3.69 10.95 13.30
CA ALA A 150 4.62 9.89 13.68
C ALA A 150 6.08 10.37 13.62
N ALA A 151 6.82 10.16 14.71
CA ALA A 151 8.23 10.48 14.81
C ALA A 151 9.09 9.66 13.83
N PRO A 152 10.10 10.26 13.17
CA PRO A 152 10.98 9.52 12.28
C PRO A 152 11.75 8.40 12.99
N ARG A 153 11.83 7.23 12.35
CA ARG A 153 12.46 6.03 12.93
C ARG A 153 13.74 5.66 12.19
N LEU A 154 14.88 6.04 12.76
CA LEU A 154 16.19 5.67 12.25
C LEU A 154 16.53 4.20 12.53
N ARG A 155 17.30 3.60 11.63
CA ARG A 155 17.94 2.30 11.84
C ARG A 155 19.36 2.50 12.32
N LEU A 156 19.78 1.68 13.27
CA LEU A 156 21.12 1.65 13.83
C LEU A 156 21.92 0.44 13.33
N PRO A 157 23.25 0.57 13.19
CA PRO A 157 24.02 1.81 13.32
C PRO A 157 23.73 2.77 12.16
N LEU A 158 23.93 4.07 12.39
CA LEU A 158 23.83 5.07 11.33
C LEU A 158 24.83 4.77 10.20
N PRO A 159 24.54 5.13 8.94
CA PRO A 159 25.46 4.88 7.84
C PRO A 159 26.85 5.45 8.11
N ALA A 160 27.91 4.68 7.83
CA ALA A 160 29.29 5.12 8.08
C ALA A 160 29.61 6.48 7.42
N ARG A 161 29.08 6.70 6.21
CA ARG A 161 29.20 7.94 5.43
C ARG A 161 28.28 9.08 5.87
N ALA A 162 27.50 8.94 6.95
CA ALA A 162 26.77 10.05 7.53
C ALA A 162 27.75 11.20 7.87
N GLY A 163 27.34 12.46 7.67
CA GLY A 163 28.13 13.61 8.10
C GLY A 163 28.15 13.77 9.63
N LYS A 164 29.11 14.54 10.17
CA LYS A 164 29.19 14.84 11.61
C LYS A 164 27.91 15.53 12.11
N THR A 165 27.44 16.56 11.39
CA THR A 165 26.22 17.30 11.73
C THR A 165 25.01 16.38 11.87
N PHE A 166 24.85 15.42 10.97
CA PHE A 166 23.73 14.47 11.04
C PHE A 166 23.85 13.52 12.24
N ARG A 167 25.06 13.04 12.55
CA ARG A 167 25.29 12.21 13.75
C ARG A 167 25.02 12.98 15.04
N ASP A 168 25.52 14.22 15.14
CA ASP A 168 25.30 15.08 16.30
C ASP A 168 23.80 15.37 16.48
N PHE A 169 23.08 15.63 15.38
CA PHE A 169 21.64 15.82 15.40
C PHE A 169 20.89 14.57 15.89
N ALA A 170 21.22 13.39 15.34
CA ALA A 170 20.58 12.14 15.74
C ALA A 170 20.86 11.80 17.22
N ALA A 171 22.06 12.12 17.73
CA ALA A 171 22.38 11.96 19.14
C ALA A 171 21.62 12.96 20.04
N ALA A 172 21.56 14.23 19.63
CA ALA A 172 20.88 15.28 20.39
C ALA A 172 19.35 15.15 20.40
N ARG A 173 18.78 14.58 19.34
CA ARG A 173 17.34 14.36 19.17
C ARG A 173 16.92 12.91 19.39
N GLY A 174 17.81 12.06 19.89
CA GLY A 174 17.53 10.65 20.12
C GLY A 174 16.50 10.47 21.25
N GLY A 175 15.40 9.77 20.96
CA GLY A 175 14.35 9.43 21.92
C GLY A 175 14.33 7.94 22.23
N LEU A 176 13.20 7.28 21.96
CA LEU A 176 13.05 5.83 22.16
C LEU A 176 14.01 5.03 21.28
N SER A 177 14.63 4.01 21.85
CA SER A 177 15.56 3.12 21.16
C SER A 177 15.51 1.70 21.72
N ASP A 178 15.68 0.71 20.85
CA ASP A 178 15.87 -0.72 21.20
C ASP A 178 17.25 -1.25 20.75
N GLY A 179 18.17 -0.34 20.39
CA GLY A 179 19.49 -0.67 19.86
C GLY A 179 19.50 -0.97 18.36
N HIS A 180 18.36 -1.33 17.74
CA HIS A 180 18.20 -1.51 16.30
C HIS A 180 17.53 -0.32 15.62
N TYR A 181 16.61 0.33 16.33
CA TYR A 181 15.89 1.50 15.90
C TYR A 181 16.05 2.65 16.90
N LEU A 182 16.02 3.87 16.39
CA LEU A 182 16.01 5.11 17.17
C LEU A 182 14.90 6.02 16.64
N TYR A 183 13.90 6.30 17.45
CA TYR A 183 12.93 7.35 17.17
C TYR A 183 13.53 8.71 17.53
N LEU A 184 13.28 9.71 16.67
CA LEU A 184 13.72 11.07 16.91
C LEU A 184 12.64 11.87 17.64
N ASP A 185 13.03 12.50 18.75
CA ASP A 185 12.23 13.48 19.47
C ASP A 185 12.40 14.85 18.79
N LEU A 186 11.49 15.13 17.86
CA LEU A 186 11.48 16.35 17.08
C LEU A 186 10.46 17.34 17.66
N PRO A 187 10.81 18.63 17.81
CA PRO A 187 9.86 19.64 18.24
C PRO A 187 8.86 19.96 17.12
N THR A 188 7.76 20.66 17.47
CA THR A 188 6.64 20.97 16.57
C THR A 188 7.02 21.79 15.33
N GLU A 189 8.13 22.52 15.37
CA GLU A 189 8.66 23.26 14.23
C GLU A 189 9.30 22.34 13.19
N LEU A 190 9.73 21.14 13.60
CA LEU A 190 10.39 20.15 12.74
C LEU A 190 9.52 18.92 12.44
N LEU A 191 8.43 18.70 13.18
CA LEU A 191 7.50 17.59 12.94
C LEU A 191 6.06 18.11 12.81
N ALA A 192 5.37 17.68 11.76
CA ALA A 192 3.96 17.96 11.57
C ALA A 192 3.08 17.30 12.64
N GLY A 193 1.99 17.97 13.01
CA GLY A 193 1.04 17.45 13.99
C GLY A 193 0.10 16.40 13.39
N HIS A 194 -0.47 15.54 14.23
CA HIS A 194 -1.55 14.66 13.81
C HIS A 194 -2.73 15.46 13.27
N GLY A 195 -3.27 15.05 12.11
CA GLY A 195 -4.41 15.70 11.47
C GLY A 195 -4.05 16.94 10.65
N GLU A 196 -2.78 17.35 10.62
CA GLU A 196 -2.34 18.44 9.76
C GLU A 196 -2.46 18.03 8.29
N ALA A 197 -3.03 18.92 7.47
CA ALA A 197 -3.23 18.70 6.04
C ALA A 197 -2.47 19.76 5.22
N VAL A 198 -1.68 19.31 4.24
CA VAL A 198 -0.84 20.18 3.41
C VAL A 198 -0.98 19.79 1.93
N PRO A 199 -1.07 20.75 0.98
CA PRO A 199 -1.17 20.45 -0.45
C PRO A 199 -0.02 19.59 -0.96
N LEU A 200 -0.32 18.66 -1.86
CA LEU A 200 0.68 17.88 -2.57
C LEU A 200 1.45 18.76 -3.56
N GLY A 201 2.77 18.57 -3.56
CA GLY A 201 3.71 19.33 -4.37
C GLY A 201 4.35 18.51 -5.47
N ALA A 202 5.02 17.42 -5.09
CA ALA A 202 5.70 16.52 -6.01
C ALA A 202 5.84 15.11 -5.42
N PHE A 203 5.93 14.11 -6.30
CA PHE A 203 6.43 12.78 -5.96
C PHE A 203 7.91 12.68 -6.32
N VAL A 204 8.74 12.19 -5.41
CA VAL A 204 10.18 12.00 -5.61
C VAL A 204 10.57 10.56 -5.30
N LEU A 205 10.88 9.81 -6.35
CA LEU A 205 11.35 8.43 -6.28
C LEU A 205 12.83 8.41 -5.91
N LEU A 206 13.19 7.60 -4.92
CA LEU A 206 14.57 7.53 -4.44
C LEU A 206 15.38 6.49 -5.22
N GLU A 207 16.47 6.92 -5.85
CA GLU A 207 17.41 6.05 -6.54
C GLU A 207 18.83 6.23 -5.99
N ARG A 208 19.17 5.43 -4.98
CA ARG A 208 20.50 5.49 -4.36
C ARG A 208 21.56 4.83 -5.26
N ARG A 209 22.67 5.53 -5.47
CA ARG A 209 23.84 5.09 -6.24
C ARG A 209 25.06 4.94 -5.34
N ALA A 210 26.04 4.15 -5.77
CA ALA A 210 27.30 3.98 -5.03
C ALA A 210 28.20 5.22 -5.10
N THR A 211 28.16 5.91 -6.24
CA THR A 211 28.93 7.11 -6.59
C THR A 211 28.08 8.03 -7.49
N GLY A 212 28.58 9.24 -7.75
CA GLY A 212 27.92 10.24 -8.60
C GLY A 212 27.26 11.35 -7.79
N ARG A 213 27.17 12.54 -8.41
CA ARG A 213 26.52 13.72 -7.84
C ARG A 213 25.02 13.51 -7.71
N ALA A 214 24.42 14.18 -6.72
CA ALA A 214 22.97 14.25 -6.63
C ALA A 214 22.37 14.89 -7.90
N ALA A 215 21.30 14.30 -8.42
CA ALA A 215 20.55 14.83 -9.54
C ALA A 215 19.06 14.55 -9.35
N LEU A 216 18.23 15.54 -9.67
CA LEU A 216 16.78 15.43 -9.68
C LEU A 216 16.35 15.46 -11.14
N VAL A 217 15.80 14.35 -11.62
CA VAL A 217 15.37 14.22 -13.02
C VAL A 217 13.87 13.99 -13.08
N PRO A 218 13.17 14.52 -14.09
CA PRO A 218 11.78 14.17 -14.32
C PRO A 218 11.56 12.67 -14.46
N ALA A 219 10.46 12.17 -13.91
CA ALA A 219 10.04 10.78 -14.02
C ALA A 219 8.68 10.69 -14.71
N ARG A 220 8.49 9.63 -15.49
CA ARG A 220 7.20 9.37 -16.15
C ARG A 220 6.08 9.13 -15.14
N ARG A 221 4.86 9.55 -15.47
CA ARG A 221 3.68 9.39 -14.61
C ARG A 221 3.41 7.92 -14.35
N THR A 222 3.60 7.05 -15.34
CA THR A 222 3.47 5.59 -15.16
C THR A 222 4.43 5.04 -14.11
N VAL A 223 5.67 5.54 -14.06
CA VAL A 223 6.63 5.12 -13.03
C VAL A 223 6.16 5.59 -11.66
N GLY A 224 5.69 6.83 -11.55
CA GLY A 224 5.07 7.37 -10.34
C GLY A 224 3.88 6.52 -9.86
N LEU A 225 2.91 6.26 -10.74
CA LEU A 225 1.73 5.45 -10.43
C LEU A 225 2.09 4.03 -9.97
N ARG A 226 3.07 3.38 -10.60
CA ARG A 226 3.55 2.05 -10.15
C ARG A 226 4.08 2.09 -8.73
N HIS A 227 4.85 3.12 -8.40
CA HIS A 227 5.36 3.31 -7.04
C HIS A 227 4.23 3.59 -6.05
N LEU A 228 3.26 4.43 -6.42
CA LEU A 228 2.09 4.71 -5.58
C LEU A 228 1.26 3.46 -5.32
N ILE A 229 0.94 2.67 -6.35
CA ILE A 229 0.23 1.39 -6.20
C ILE A 229 1.01 0.43 -5.30
N ALA A 230 2.32 0.29 -5.53
CA ALA A 230 3.16 -0.59 -4.72
C ALA A 230 3.28 -0.15 -3.26
N GLN A 231 3.05 1.13 -2.96
CA GLN A 231 3.13 1.71 -1.62
C GLN A 231 1.74 1.98 -1.01
N SER A 232 0.65 1.71 -1.71
CA SER A 232 -0.68 1.87 -1.14
C SER A 232 -0.89 0.78 -0.08
N LEU A 233 -1.20 1.21 1.14
CA LEU A 233 -1.65 0.31 2.18
C LEU A 233 -3.15 0.03 1.99
N ALA A 234 -3.60 -1.12 2.49
CA ALA A 234 -4.97 -1.58 2.33
C ALA A 234 -5.94 -0.50 2.82
N SER A 235 -6.85 -0.08 1.93
CA SER A 235 -7.88 0.90 2.25
C SER A 235 -9.24 0.21 2.32
N ALA A 236 -10.25 0.88 2.88
CA ALA A 236 -11.63 0.38 2.88
C ALA A 236 -12.24 0.17 1.48
N HIS A 237 -11.56 0.63 0.43
CA HIS A 237 -12.08 0.71 -0.93
C HIS A 237 -11.76 -0.54 -1.75
N GLU A 238 -12.58 -0.75 -2.78
CA GLU A 238 -12.33 -1.75 -3.80
C GLU A 238 -11.04 -1.44 -4.57
N PRO A 239 -10.23 -2.44 -4.97
CA PRO A 239 -8.95 -2.25 -5.63
C PRO A 239 -8.99 -1.37 -6.89
N ALA A 240 -10.08 -1.44 -7.67
CA ALA A 240 -10.28 -0.58 -8.84
C ALA A 240 -10.42 0.90 -8.46
N GLU A 241 -11.10 1.20 -7.36
CA GLU A 241 -11.25 2.56 -6.84
C GLU A 241 -9.91 3.09 -6.32
N ILE A 242 -9.12 2.26 -5.65
CA ILE A 242 -7.76 2.61 -5.22
C ILE A 242 -6.91 3.02 -6.42
N VAL A 243 -6.88 2.20 -7.49
CA VAL A 243 -6.11 2.52 -8.71
C VAL A 243 -6.59 3.82 -9.34
N GLN A 244 -7.89 4.02 -9.46
CA GLN A 244 -8.46 5.25 -10.02
C GLN A 244 -8.03 6.49 -9.23
N ARG A 245 -8.12 6.42 -7.89
CA ARG A 245 -7.72 7.50 -6.99
C ARG A 245 -6.22 7.79 -7.05
N LEU A 246 -5.38 6.76 -7.07
CA LEU A 246 -3.92 6.91 -7.24
C LEU A 246 -3.53 7.45 -8.62
N ARG A 247 -4.29 7.10 -9.67
CA ARG A 247 -4.09 7.65 -11.01
C ARG A 247 -4.32 9.16 -11.02
N ARG A 248 -5.41 9.64 -10.40
CA ARG A 248 -5.67 11.08 -10.28
C ARG A 248 -4.47 11.80 -9.64
N LEU A 249 -3.88 11.23 -8.60
CA LEU A 249 -2.67 11.79 -7.99
C LEU A 249 -1.50 11.85 -8.98
N ALA A 250 -1.25 10.77 -9.72
CA ALA A 250 -0.15 10.69 -10.69
C ALA A 250 -0.35 11.61 -11.91
N ASP A 251 -1.59 11.94 -12.24
CA ASP A 251 -1.93 12.85 -13.35
C ASP A 251 -1.72 14.33 -12.98
N GLU A 252 -1.98 14.70 -11.73
CA GLU A 252 -1.98 16.09 -11.25
C GLU A 252 -0.68 16.49 -10.52
N VAL A 253 0.06 15.52 -9.95
CA VAL A 253 1.28 15.80 -9.17
C VAL A 253 2.52 15.41 -9.99
N PRO A 254 3.47 16.34 -10.22
CA PRO A 254 4.68 16.04 -10.97
C PRO A 254 5.53 14.99 -10.24
N CYS A 255 6.14 14.09 -11.02
CA CYS A 255 6.99 13.02 -10.53
C CYS A 255 8.45 13.23 -10.95
N PHE A 256 9.37 12.99 -10.02
CA PHE A 256 10.81 13.09 -10.23
C PHE A 256 11.51 11.85 -9.66
N THR A 257 12.72 11.60 -10.13
CA THR A 257 13.65 10.63 -9.54
C THR A 257 14.85 11.38 -8.97
N LEU A 258 15.11 11.20 -7.67
CA LEU A 258 16.29 11.69 -6.99
C LEU A 258 17.39 10.62 -7.04
N ARG A 259 18.40 10.85 -7.85
CA ARG A 259 19.62 10.03 -7.92
C ARG A 259 20.64 10.60 -6.98
N TYR A 260 21.18 9.80 -6.07
CA TYR A 260 22.18 10.31 -5.11
C TYR A 260 23.07 9.22 -4.53
N SER A 261 24.31 9.59 -4.22
CA SER A 261 25.24 8.76 -3.44
C SER A 261 25.59 9.35 -2.08
N ASN A 262 25.46 10.68 -1.93
CA ASN A 262 25.70 11.45 -0.72
C ASN A 262 24.38 12.05 -0.19
N LEU A 263 24.14 11.91 1.12
CA LEU A 263 22.93 12.42 1.79
C LEU A 263 22.91 13.94 1.91
N ASP A 264 24.05 14.59 2.09
CA ASP A 264 24.14 16.05 2.22
C ASP A 264 23.85 16.74 0.88
N GLU A 265 24.40 16.21 -0.22
CA GLU A 265 24.08 16.69 -1.57
C GLU A 265 22.61 16.48 -1.91
N ALA A 266 22.04 15.32 -1.56
CA ALA A 266 20.62 15.03 -1.79
C ALA A 266 19.70 16.02 -1.06
N ALA A 267 19.97 16.29 0.22
CA ALA A 267 19.19 17.24 1.01
C ALA A 267 19.31 18.67 0.47
N SER A 268 20.51 19.09 0.09
CA SER A 268 20.75 20.44 -0.47
C SER A 268 20.04 20.61 -1.81
N LEU A 269 20.15 19.62 -2.70
CA LEU A 269 19.48 19.64 -4.01
C LEU A 269 17.95 19.69 -3.89
N LEU A 270 17.37 18.93 -2.95
CA LEU A 270 15.93 18.99 -2.69
C LEU A 270 15.49 20.39 -2.24
N HIS A 271 16.24 20.99 -1.32
CA HIS A 271 15.96 22.35 -0.87
C HIS A 271 16.03 23.35 -2.03
N GLU A 272 17.15 23.38 -2.76
CA GLU A 272 17.34 24.27 -3.90
C GLU A 272 16.26 24.12 -4.97
N SER A 273 15.88 22.87 -5.29
CA SER A 273 14.89 22.58 -6.34
C SER A 273 13.47 22.98 -5.95
N PHE A 274 13.09 22.77 -4.68
CA PHE A 274 11.72 22.97 -4.22
C PHE A 274 11.48 24.29 -3.48
N VAL A 275 12.49 25.16 -3.38
CA VAL A 275 12.29 26.56 -2.97
C VAL A 275 11.40 27.30 -3.97
N SER A 276 11.69 27.23 -5.27
CA SER A 276 10.91 27.88 -6.33
C SER A 276 9.96 26.96 -7.08
N TRP A 277 9.99 25.66 -6.78
CA TRP A 277 9.33 24.57 -7.50
C TRP A 277 9.80 24.40 -8.95
N PRO A 278 10.20 23.19 -9.37
CA PRO A 278 10.54 22.94 -10.77
C PRO A 278 9.29 23.07 -11.64
N SER A 279 9.48 23.59 -12.86
CA SER A 279 8.42 23.62 -13.89
C SER A 279 8.05 22.21 -14.33
N GLU A 280 6.87 22.06 -14.94
CA GLU A 280 6.47 20.76 -15.50
C GLU A 280 7.49 20.28 -16.55
N PRO A 281 7.88 19.00 -16.49
CA PRO A 281 8.88 18.46 -17.41
C PRO A 281 8.34 18.33 -18.82
N THR A 282 9.16 18.69 -19.79
CA THR A 282 8.86 18.54 -21.21
C THR A 282 8.91 17.07 -21.63
N ARG A 283 8.23 16.75 -22.74
CA ARG A 283 8.21 15.39 -23.32
C ARG A 283 9.62 14.87 -23.68
N ALA A 284 10.54 15.77 -24.03
CA ALA A 284 11.93 15.41 -24.33
C ALA A 284 12.70 14.96 -23.09
N GLU A 285 12.48 15.61 -21.94
CA GLU A 285 13.13 15.25 -20.67
C GLU A 285 12.64 13.89 -20.15
N LEU A 286 11.34 13.59 -20.31
CA LEU A 286 10.74 12.29 -19.96
C LEU A 286 11.20 11.14 -20.86
N ALA A 287 11.62 11.44 -22.10
CA ALA A 287 12.12 10.44 -23.05
C ALA A 287 13.57 10.00 -22.73
N ALA A 288 14.34 10.86 -22.04
CA ALA A 288 15.73 10.60 -21.68
C ALA A 288 15.92 9.66 -20.47
N GLU A 289 14.85 9.27 -19.77
CA GLU A 289 14.94 8.28 -18.68
C GLU A 289 15.14 6.84 -19.21
N PRO A 290 16.18 6.12 -18.75
CA PRO A 290 16.29 4.68 -18.98
C PRO A 290 15.24 3.93 -18.15
N ALA A 291 14.53 2.99 -18.79
CA ALA A 291 13.36 2.26 -18.27
C ALA A 291 13.64 1.24 -17.14
N SER A 292 14.72 1.38 -16.37
CA SER A 292 15.16 0.36 -15.42
C SER A 292 14.77 0.67 -13.97
N VAL A 293 13.47 0.65 -13.68
CA VAL A 293 12.95 0.62 -12.30
C VAL A 293 12.58 -0.82 -11.92
N LYS A 294 13.33 -1.40 -10.98
CA LYS A 294 12.94 -2.64 -10.28
C LYS A 294 11.96 -2.29 -9.15
N ALA A 295 10.72 -1.96 -9.50
CA ALA A 295 9.62 -1.92 -8.53
C ALA A 295 8.95 -3.30 -8.49
N GLU A 296 8.70 -3.82 -7.28
CA GLU A 296 8.08 -5.13 -7.05
C GLU A 296 6.59 -5.21 -7.43
N THR A 297 6.03 -4.24 -8.17
CA THR A 297 4.90 -4.55 -9.07
C THR A 297 5.47 -5.34 -10.22
N ARG A 298 5.32 -6.66 -10.18
CA ARG A 298 5.79 -7.60 -11.22
C ARG A 298 5.53 -6.95 -12.59
N PRO A 299 6.57 -6.38 -13.25
CA PRO A 299 6.44 -6.15 -14.68
C PRO A 299 6.12 -7.53 -15.26
N LEU A 300 5.54 -7.61 -16.46
CA LEU A 300 5.62 -8.87 -17.20
C LEU A 300 6.95 -8.87 -17.98
N PRO A 301 8.09 -9.35 -17.42
CA PRO A 301 9.16 -9.84 -18.27
C PRO A 301 8.70 -11.20 -18.77
N VAL A 302 8.47 -11.30 -20.08
CA VAL A 302 8.25 -12.58 -20.73
C VAL A 302 9.57 -13.37 -20.67
N SER A 303 9.68 -14.33 -19.75
CA SER A 303 10.74 -15.35 -19.76
C SER A 303 10.28 -16.67 -19.10
N PRO A 304 10.87 -17.82 -19.48
CA PRO A 304 10.13 -19.06 -19.65
C PRO A 304 9.79 -19.80 -18.34
N LEU A 305 8.54 -20.26 -18.28
CA LEU A 305 7.91 -21.03 -17.19
C LEU A 305 8.54 -22.43 -16.96
N PRO A 306 8.30 -23.01 -15.76
CA PRO A 306 7.35 -24.13 -15.74
C PRO A 306 6.39 -24.14 -14.53
N ARG A 307 5.08 -24.23 -14.80
CA ARG A 307 4.10 -25.17 -14.21
C ARG A 307 2.72 -24.99 -14.88
N ARG A 308 2.05 -26.13 -15.15
CA ARG A 308 0.82 -26.39 -15.95
C ARG A 308 0.10 -25.18 -16.58
N ARG A 309 0.49 -24.87 -17.84
CA ARG A 309 -0.15 -23.86 -18.69
C ARG A 309 -1.52 -24.34 -19.21
N ARG A 310 -2.55 -23.49 -19.13
CA ARG A 310 -3.63 -23.55 -20.14
C ARG A 310 -2.97 -23.11 -21.45
N ARG A 311 -2.76 -24.04 -22.40
CA ARG A 311 -2.20 -23.67 -23.71
C ARG A 311 -3.16 -22.71 -24.39
N VAL A 312 -2.64 -21.55 -24.79
CA VAL A 312 -3.31 -20.68 -25.76
C VAL A 312 -3.53 -21.52 -27.01
N SER A 313 -4.78 -21.64 -27.42
CA SER A 313 -5.19 -22.30 -28.66
C SER A 313 -5.34 -21.26 -29.77
N GLU A 314 -5.41 -21.68 -31.02
CA GLU A 314 -5.69 -20.84 -32.21
C GLU A 314 -7.13 -20.26 -32.24
N HIS A 315 -7.80 -20.20 -31.10
CA HIS A 315 -9.17 -19.68 -30.99
C HIS A 315 -9.10 -18.17 -30.78
N PRO A 316 -10.12 -17.42 -31.22
CA PRO A 316 -10.22 -16.01 -30.89
C PRO A 316 -10.46 -15.84 -29.38
N TYR A 317 -9.83 -14.82 -28.81
CA TYR A 317 -10.01 -14.39 -27.44
C TYR A 317 -10.49 -12.94 -27.41
N MET A 318 -11.22 -12.57 -26.37
CA MET A 318 -11.66 -11.21 -26.09
C MET A 318 -11.44 -10.90 -24.61
N ARG A 319 -11.15 -9.65 -24.29
CA ARG A 319 -11.10 -9.18 -22.91
C ARG A 319 -12.46 -9.29 -22.23
N LEU A 320 -12.45 -9.69 -20.96
CA LEU A 320 -13.69 -9.76 -20.18
C LEU A 320 -14.16 -8.35 -19.79
N PRO A 321 -15.44 -7.99 -20.03
CA PRO A 321 -15.97 -6.66 -19.70
C PRO A 321 -15.88 -6.28 -18.22
N ALA A 322 -15.80 -7.27 -17.32
CA ALA A 322 -15.70 -7.07 -15.88
C ALA A 322 -14.29 -6.61 -15.42
N VAL A 323 -13.26 -6.72 -16.28
CA VAL A 323 -11.91 -6.25 -15.95
C VAL A 323 -11.84 -4.74 -16.14
N SER A 324 -11.58 -4.00 -15.05
CA SER A 324 -11.34 -2.56 -15.17
C SER A 324 -9.94 -2.30 -15.72
N SER A 325 -9.81 -1.23 -16.50
CA SER A 325 -8.52 -0.83 -17.10
C SER A 325 -8.30 0.67 -16.97
N HIS A 326 -7.06 1.06 -16.64
CA HIS A 326 -6.66 2.44 -16.47
C HIS A 326 -5.39 2.71 -17.29
N GLU A 327 -5.43 3.69 -18.18
CA GLU A 327 -4.31 4.06 -19.05
C GLU A 327 -3.53 5.27 -18.51
N VAL A 328 -2.19 5.21 -18.53
CA VAL A 328 -1.25 6.30 -18.19
C VAL A 328 0.00 6.18 -19.07
N ASP A 329 0.45 7.29 -19.68
CA ASP A 329 1.57 7.35 -20.64
C ASP A 329 1.52 6.26 -21.75
N GLY A 330 0.33 5.82 -22.15
CA GLY A 330 0.11 4.75 -23.14
C GLY A 330 0.24 3.30 -22.60
N GLU A 331 0.61 3.14 -21.33
CA GLU A 331 0.65 1.88 -20.59
C GLU A 331 -0.67 1.64 -19.83
N ILE A 332 -1.05 0.39 -19.57
CA ILE A 332 -2.38 0.03 -19.02
C ILE A 332 -2.24 -0.76 -17.73
N PHE A 333 -3.01 -0.38 -16.71
CA PHE A 333 -3.18 -1.15 -15.47
C PHE A 333 -4.54 -1.84 -15.49
N LEU A 334 -4.56 -3.15 -15.32
CA LEU A 334 -5.77 -3.96 -15.22
C LEU A 334 -6.03 -4.37 -13.77
N THR A 335 -7.29 -4.37 -13.34
CA THR A 335 -7.67 -4.91 -12.03
C THR A 335 -8.54 -6.16 -12.22
N ASP A 336 -8.12 -7.29 -11.63
CA ASP A 336 -8.91 -8.53 -11.61
C ASP A 336 -10.06 -8.38 -10.60
N PRO A 337 -11.33 -8.44 -11.05
CA PRO A 337 -12.47 -8.25 -10.18
C PRO A 337 -12.69 -9.40 -9.18
N ARG A 338 -12.02 -10.55 -9.33
CA ARG A 338 -12.24 -11.73 -8.48
C ARG A 338 -11.36 -11.76 -7.24
N ASN A 339 -10.15 -11.20 -7.33
CA ASN A 339 -9.15 -11.24 -6.26
C ASN A 339 -8.49 -9.88 -5.99
N GLY A 340 -8.84 -8.83 -6.75
CA GLY A 340 -8.29 -7.50 -6.58
C GLY A 340 -6.88 -7.29 -7.11
N ALA A 341 -6.29 -8.27 -7.80
CA ALA A 341 -4.93 -8.17 -8.30
C ALA A 341 -4.80 -7.10 -9.38
N ILE A 342 -3.74 -6.29 -9.29
CA ILE A 342 -3.43 -5.23 -10.27
C ILE A 342 -2.29 -5.71 -11.19
N HIS A 343 -2.55 -5.74 -12.49
CA HIS A 343 -1.61 -6.15 -13.54
C HIS A 343 -1.16 -4.94 -14.36
N HIS A 344 0.15 -4.81 -14.58
CA HIS A 344 0.71 -3.73 -15.40
C HIS A 344 1.10 -4.22 -16.80
N LEU A 345 0.51 -3.62 -17.82
CA LEU A 345 0.79 -3.84 -19.23
C LEU A 345 1.72 -2.74 -19.76
N ASN A 346 2.87 -3.15 -20.28
CA ASN A 346 3.76 -2.25 -21.02
C ASN A 346 3.13 -1.80 -22.34
N LEU A 347 3.74 -0.84 -23.04
CA LEU A 347 3.21 -0.26 -24.29
C LEU A 347 2.76 -1.32 -25.34
N MET A 348 3.52 -2.40 -25.50
CA MET A 348 3.19 -3.46 -26.46
C MET A 348 2.00 -4.31 -25.98
N ALA A 349 2.01 -4.72 -24.71
CA ALA A 349 0.91 -5.46 -24.12
C ALA A 349 -0.38 -4.62 -24.04
N SER A 350 -0.27 -3.30 -23.83
CA SER A 350 -1.38 -2.36 -23.89
C SER A 350 -1.97 -2.26 -25.28
N GLY A 351 -1.14 -2.23 -26.32
CA GLY A 351 -1.59 -2.31 -27.71
C GLY A 351 -2.39 -3.59 -27.96
N LEU A 352 -1.87 -4.74 -27.55
CA LEU A 352 -2.55 -6.03 -27.67
C LEU A 352 -3.86 -6.08 -26.86
N TRP A 353 -3.90 -5.49 -25.66
CA TRP A 353 -5.11 -5.38 -24.86
C TRP A 353 -6.21 -4.56 -25.53
N ARG A 354 -5.85 -3.52 -26.31
CA ARG A 354 -6.82 -2.76 -27.10
C ARG A 354 -7.39 -3.60 -28.25
N LEU A 355 -6.58 -4.45 -28.89
CA LEU A 355 -7.05 -5.36 -29.94
C LEU A 355 -8.05 -6.39 -29.40
N LEU A 356 -7.82 -6.86 -28.16
CA LEU A 356 -8.71 -7.78 -27.46
C LEU A 356 -10.09 -7.18 -27.11
N ALA A 357 -10.38 -5.93 -27.48
CA ALA A 357 -11.74 -5.38 -27.43
C ALA A 357 -12.70 -6.10 -28.38
N GLU A 358 -12.17 -6.67 -29.46
CA GLU A 358 -12.88 -7.55 -30.40
C GLU A 358 -12.26 -8.95 -30.35
N PRO A 359 -12.98 -10.01 -30.79
CA PRO A 359 -12.41 -11.35 -30.82
C PRO A 359 -11.21 -11.38 -31.75
N ILE A 360 -10.04 -11.75 -31.24
CA ILE A 360 -8.82 -11.83 -32.03
C ILE A 360 -8.01 -13.08 -31.67
N THR A 361 -7.49 -13.74 -32.69
CA THR A 361 -6.55 -14.87 -32.50
C THR A 361 -5.14 -14.36 -32.20
N PRO A 362 -4.30 -15.16 -31.51
CA PRO A 362 -2.89 -14.82 -31.32
C PRO A 362 -2.17 -14.52 -32.65
N GLU A 363 -2.48 -15.27 -33.70
CA GLU A 363 -1.90 -15.14 -35.03
C GLU A 363 -2.28 -13.79 -35.68
N GLU A 364 -3.56 -13.42 -35.68
CA GLU A 364 -4.03 -12.11 -36.16
C GLU A 364 -3.41 -10.96 -35.35
N ALA A 365 -3.27 -11.13 -34.03
CA ALA A 365 -2.64 -10.13 -33.18
C ALA A 365 -1.15 -9.93 -33.53
N VAL A 366 -0.43 -11.02 -33.84
CA VAL A 366 0.95 -10.95 -34.34
C VAL A 366 1.00 -10.20 -35.67
N GLU A 367 0.07 -10.47 -36.60
CA GLU A 367 0.02 -9.80 -37.91
C GLU A 367 -0.25 -8.29 -37.78
N VAL A 368 -1.20 -7.91 -36.93
CA VAL A 368 -1.51 -6.50 -36.67
C VAL A 368 -0.30 -5.77 -36.08
N VAL A 369 0.37 -6.36 -35.08
CA VAL A 369 1.54 -5.72 -34.44
C VAL A 369 2.75 -5.71 -35.39
N HIS A 370 2.97 -6.76 -36.19
CA HIS A 370 4.05 -6.79 -37.18
C HIS A 370 3.83 -5.76 -38.29
N THR A 371 2.58 -5.51 -38.68
CA THR A 371 2.24 -4.44 -39.65
C THR A 371 2.56 -3.06 -39.10
N ALA A 372 2.26 -2.82 -37.82
CA ALA A 372 2.59 -1.55 -37.15
C ALA A 372 4.10 -1.37 -36.88
N PHE A 373 4.83 -2.47 -36.69
CA PHE A 373 6.28 -2.46 -36.38
C PHE A 373 7.06 -3.49 -37.24
N PRO A 374 7.28 -3.21 -38.54
CA PRO A 374 7.89 -4.17 -39.48
C PRO A 374 9.33 -4.60 -39.15
N ASN A 375 10.02 -3.81 -38.30
CA ASN A 375 11.41 -4.06 -37.90
C ASN A 375 11.54 -5.05 -36.74
N LEU A 376 10.44 -5.49 -36.12
CA LEU A 376 10.46 -6.47 -35.04
C LEU A 376 10.57 -7.90 -35.60
N GLN A 377 11.47 -8.70 -35.01
CA GLN A 377 11.59 -10.11 -35.40
C GLN A 377 10.31 -10.88 -35.09
N ARG A 378 9.65 -11.40 -36.13
CA ARG A 378 8.37 -12.12 -36.03
C ARG A 378 8.35 -13.23 -34.97
N GLN A 379 9.41 -14.05 -34.89
CA GLN A 379 9.52 -15.12 -33.88
C GLN A 379 9.51 -14.61 -32.43
N ARG A 380 10.05 -13.40 -32.19
CA ARG A 380 10.03 -12.78 -30.86
C ARG A 380 8.64 -12.26 -30.54
N LEU A 381 7.97 -11.66 -31.52
CA LEU A 381 6.60 -11.18 -31.39
C LEU A 381 5.61 -12.32 -31.09
N GLU A 382 5.71 -13.44 -31.81
CA GLU A 382 4.89 -14.64 -31.56
C GLU A 382 5.06 -15.17 -30.13
N ARG A 383 6.30 -15.20 -29.63
CA ARG A 383 6.59 -15.60 -28.24
C ARG A 383 5.99 -14.65 -27.22
N ASP A 384 6.12 -13.34 -27.45
CA ASP A 384 5.64 -12.31 -26.54
C ASP A 384 4.10 -12.27 -26.51
N VAL A 385 3.44 -12.36 -27.67
CA VAL A 385 1.97 -12.45 -27.78
C VAL A 385 1.44 -13.72 -27.11
N SER A 386 2.03 -14.89 -27.40
CA SER A 386 1.61 -16.16 -26.81
C SER A 386 1.76 -16.15 -25.28
N ALA A 387 2.84 -15.56 -24.76
CA ALA A 387 3.04 -15.45 -23.33
C ALA A 387 2.04 -14.49 -22.66
N LEU A 388 1.73 -13.36 -23.31
CA LEU A 388 0.72 -12.43 -22.82
C LEU A 388 -0.66 -13.08 -22.79
N PHE A 389 -1.12 -13.69 -23.88
CA PHE A 389 -2.41 -14.36 -23.95
C PHE A 389 -2.51 -15.49 -22.93
N SER A 390 -1.42 -16.27 -22.76
CA SER A 390 -1.36 -17.32 -21.73
C SER A 390 -1.57 -16.72 -20.34
N HIS A 391 -0.86 -15.63 -20.03
CA HIS A 391 -0.96 -14.96 -18.73
C HIS A 391 -2.35 -14.38 -18.49
N LEU A 392 -2.92 -13.66 -19.47
CA LEU A 392 -4.25 -13.08 -19.38
C LEU A 392 -5.31 -14.17 -19.19
N LEU A 393 -5.20 -15.31 -19.90
CA LEU A 393 -6.13 -16.43 -19.77
C LEU A 393 -6.00 -17.16 -18.43
N GLU A 394 -4.77 -17.40 -17.96
CA GLU A 394 -4.49 -18.01 -16.65
C GLU A 394 -5.02 -17.15 -15.50
N ASN A 395 -4.95 -15.83 -15.64
CA ASN A 395 -5.50 -14.87 -14.69
C ASN A 395 -6.93 -14.47 -15.06
N GLY A 396 -7.61 -15.20 -15.95
CA GLY A 396 -9.02 -14.97 -16.30
C GLY A 396 -9.38 -13.53 -16.63
N LEU A 397 -8.50 -12.81 -17.35
CA LEU A 397 -8.68 -11.44 -17.82
C LEU A 397 -9.23 -11.39 -19.26
N ILE A 398 -9.03 -12.47 -20.01
CA ILE A 398 -9.57 -12.71 -21.35
C ILE A 398 -10.29 -14.07 -21.36
N ASP A 399 -11.27 -14.23 -22.23
CA ASP A 399 -11.94 -15.52 -22.48
C ASP A 399 -12.31 -15.66 -23.97
N ARG A 400 -12.83 -16.83 -24.34
CA ARG A 400 -13.32 -17.09 -25.70
C ARG A 400 -14.73 -16.47 -25.89
N PRO A 401 -15.05 -15.95 -27.08
CA PRO A 401 -16.35 -15.34 -27.37
C PRO A 401 -17.57 -16.24 -27.08
N ASP A 402 -17.40 -17.57 -27.21
CA ASP A 402 -18.46 -18.57 -27.01
C ASP A 402 -18.39 -19.29 -25.66
N ALA A 403 -17.49 -18.87 -24.76
CA ALA A 403 -17.57 -19.27 -23.35
C ALA A 403 -18.67 -18.42 -22.69
N GLY A 404 -19.93 -18.83 -22.85
CA GLY A 404 -21.03 -18.29 -22.04
C GLY A 404 -20.66 -18.30 -20.55
N PRO A 405 -21.27 -17.44 -19.71
CA PRO A 405 -20.80 -17.20 -18.35
C PRO A 405 -20.69 -18.52 -17.59
N ALA A 406 -19.46 -18.99 -17.39
CA ALA A 406 -19.20 -20.14 -16.54
C ALA A 406 -19.55 -19.71 -15.12
N VAL A 407 -20.76 -20.11 -14.73
CA VAL A 407 -21.39 -19.99 -13.42
C VAL A 407 -20.35 -19.89 -12.30
N LEU A 408 -20.47 -18.80 -11.54
CA LEU A 408 -20.04 -18.66 -10.16
C LEU A 408 -20.58 -19.85 -9.34
N SER A 409 -19.91 -21.00 -9.36
CA SER A 409 -20.11 -22.04 -8.35
C SER A 409 -18.88 -22.94 -8.29
N ASN A 410 -18.05 -22.72 -7.26
CA ASN A 410 -17.43 -23.80 -6.47
C ASN A 410 -16.61 -23.20 -5.32
N ALA A 411 -17.32 -22.68 -4.31
CA ALA A 411 -16.80 -22.51 -2.95
C ALA A 411 -17.88 -22.69 -1.86
N ALA A 412 -19.04 -23.27 -2.22
CA ALA A 412 -20.11 -23.55 -1.26
C ALA A 412 -20.80 -24.85 -1.65
N ARG A 413 -20.13 -25.99 -1.39
CA ARG A 413 -20.70 -27.35 -1.20
C ARG A 413 -19.59 -28.41 -1.24
N SER A 414 -18.66 -28.37 -0.28
CA SER A 414 -17.99 -29.60 0.19
C SER A 414 -17.51 -29.44 1.64
N ASN A 415 -18.45 -29.15 2.54
CA ASN A 415 -18.31 -29.48 3.96
C ASN A 415 -19.68 -29.93 4.47
N ALA A 416 -20.22 -30.98 3.85
CA ALA A 416 -21.39 -31.69 4.33
C ALA A 416 -21.38 -33.12 3.77
N ALA A 417 -20.46 -33.96 4.26
CA ALA A 417 -20.66 -35.41 4.45
C ALA A 417 -19.34 -36.11 4.84
N SER A 418 -19.01 -36.12 6.14
CA SER A 418 -18.35 -37.27 6.76
C SER A 418 -18.49 -37.24 8.30
N GLY A 419 -19.50 -37.98 8.78
CA GLY A 419 -19.60 -38.54 10.14
C GLY A 419 -20.16 -37.60 11.23
N PHE A 420 -20.97 -38.03 12.20
CA PHE A 420 -21.59 -39.32 12.50
C PHE A 420 -22.60 -39.07 13.65
N ARG A 421 -23.82 -39.59 13.50
CA ARG A 421 -24.81 -39.99 14.53
C ARG A 421 -25.06 -39.08 15.77
N ARG A 422 -26.33 -38.70 15.95
CA ARG A 422 -27.15 -39.22 17.09
C ARG A 422 -28.66 -38.92 16.95
N ARG A 423 -29.41 -40.02 16.98
CA ARG A 423 -30.72 -40.25 17.62
C ARG A 423 -31.91 -39.34 17.27
N THR A 424 -32.70 -39.88 16.36
CA THR A 424 -34.17 -40.03 16.40
C THR A 424 -34.82 -39.88 17.78
N ALA A 425 -35.83 -39.01 17.87
CA ALA A 425 -37.17 -39.35 18.36
C ALA A 425 -38.12 -38.17 18.04
N GLY A 426 -39.16 -38.43 17.24
CA GLY A 426 -40.31 -37.52 17.10
C GLY A 426 -41.14 -37.47 18.39
N PRO A 427 -42.26 -36.72 18.42
CA PRO A 427 -43.39 -37.10 17.57
C PRO A 427 -44.23 -35.93 17.00
N ALA A 428 -45.06 -36.30 16.03
CA ALA A 428 -46.19 -35.51 15.56
C ALA A 428 -47.39 -35.66 16.52
N GLY A 429 -48.22 -34.61 16.58
CA GLY A 429 -49.66 -34.77 16.54
C GLY A 429 -50.45 -34.59 17.84
N SER A 430 -51.11 -33.43 17.91
CA SER A 430 -52.54 -33.27 18.19
C SER A 430 -53.03 -32.97 19.63
N GLN A 431 -54.03 -32.07 19.65
CA GLN A 431 -55.08 -31.82 20.65
C GLN A 431 -54.79 -30.87 21.84
N SER A 432 -55.44 -29.70 21.80
CA SER A 432 -55.98 -28.98 22.98
C SER A 432 -57.24 -29.71 23.51
N PRO A 433 -57.84 -29.40 24.69
CA PRO A 433 -57.69 -28.20 25.53
C PRO A 433 -57.69 -28.41 27.07
N ALA A 434 -57.66 -27.28 27.80
CA ALA A 434 -58.40 -27.00 29.04
C ALA A 434 -57.89 -27.45 30.44
N ILE A 435 -57.72 -26.42 31.29
CA ILE A 435 -58.23 -26.29 32.68
C ILE A 435 -57.41 -26.85 33.87
N SER A 436 -56.95 -25.86 34.65
CA SER A 436 -56.92 -25.72 36.11
C SER A 436 -55.92 -26.44 37.02
N HIS A 437 -55.40 -25.57 37.88
CA HIS A 437 -55.25 -25.70 39.32
C HIS A 437 -54.07 -26.48 39.92
N ARG A 438 -53.30 -25.65 40.65
CA ARG A 438 -52.97 -25.78 42.07
C ARG A 438 -51.63 -26.46 42.42
N SER A 439 -50.86 -25.63 43.13
CA SER A 439 -50.13 -25.97 44.36
C SER A 439 -48.69 -26.50 44.23
N ARG A 440 -47.72 -25.59 44.40
CA ARG A 440 -46.85 -25.41 45.60
C ARG A 440 -46.24 -26.67 46.28
N PRO A 441 -45.15 -26.52 47.05
CA PRO A 441 -43.74 -26.64 46.66
C PRO A 441 -43.00 -27.68 47.53
N ARG A 442 -41.65 -27.58 47.59
CA ARG A 442 -40.64 -28.26 48.43
C ARG A 442 -39.83 -29.26 47.60
N ARG A 443 -38.50 -29.24 47.60
CA ARG A 443 -37.50 -28.63 48.48
C ARG A 443 -36.20 -28.43 47.71
#